data_AF-A0A8H5ERE0-F1
#
_entry.id   AF-A0A8H5ERE0-F1
#
_cell.length_a   1.000
_cell.length_b   1.000
_cell.length_c   1.000
_cell.angle_alpha   90.00
_cell.angle_beta   90.00
_cell.angle_gamma   90.00
#
_symmetry.space_group_name_H-M   'P 1'
#
loop_
_entity.id
_entity.type
_entity.pdbx_description
1 polymer ?
#
loop_
_entity_poly.entity_id
_entity_poly.type
_entity_poly.pdbx_seq_one_letter_code
_entity_poly.pdbx_strand_id
1 'polypeptide(L)'
;MPSINRLISTLSLAAAVSAGSIITPVSRGAIVPPALRGVWEPTGKLVVADTPTTDFAGIAATANSANKESSTTGAGLQIADASVVNLSNPATPSAYEIVFGPTSGANNAPGFMGFSLLASYDPSACATLCNARAADPAGGSCQFFNIWRPTLLGIPLANVCAMYYIPTDVSTATTTSTHGLKITQSRGYKRKNFVVDGGFEGYAACSTFCFTESYSNWIGTSAPGGTQDATIFFFAPYARTGHSVGLLGSANNDDALPGTLTVASPLSTTAGKKYKIGFYHASSFSGPSLAGPAFVNVKWNGATVKTINPGYSNYTYFEVKVTGTGHDTLAFNGGIAPAWSFLDDISVYQL
;
A
#
# COMPACT_ATOMS: atom_id res chain seq x y z
N MET A 1 33.60 -58.80 15.62
CA MET A 1 34.71 -57.91 15.20
C MET A 1 34.56 -57.62 13.71
N PRO A 2 34.82 -56.39 13.27
CA PRO A 2 34.02 -55.70 12.25
C PRO A 2 34.75 -55.54 10.91
N SER A 3 34.02 -55.30 9.82
CA SER A 3 34.37 -54.23 8.88
C SER A 3 33.19 -53.83 7.99
N ILE A 4 32.84 -52.55 8.16
CA ILE A 4 32.00 -51.70 7.32
C ILE A 4 32.83 -51.24 6.12
N ASN A 5 32.23 -51.13 4.93
CA ASN A 5 32.57 -50.11 3.91
C ASN A 5 31.38 -50.00 2.94
N ARG A 6 30.48 -49.04 3.17
CA ARG A 6 30.45 -47.67 2.60
C ARG A 6 30.07 -47.64 1.10
N LEU A 7 28.77 -47.37 0.90
CA LEU A 7 28.22 -46.77 -0.31
C LEU A 7 28.92 -45.43 -0.60
N ILE A 8 29.27 -45.23 -1.88
CA ILE A 8 29.45 -43.91 -2.48
C ILE A 8 28.51 -43.88 -3.69
N SER A 9 27.36 -43.22 -3.55
CA SER A 9 26.48 -42.86 -4.64
C SER A 9 26.85 -41.45 -5.08
N THR A 10 27.66 -41.34 -6.15
CA THR A 10 27.93 -40.09 -6.85
C THR A 10 26.71 -39.70 -7.69
N LEU A 11 26.02 -38.64 -7.30
CA LEU A 11 25.00 -37.98 -8.11
C LEU A 11 25.73 -37.15 -9.19
N SER A 12 25.55 -37.50 -10.46
CA SER A 12 26.11 -36.77 -11.60
C SER A 12 25.27 -35.53 -11.89
N LEU A 13 25.88 -34.35 -11.77
CA LEU A 13 25.30 -33.08 -12.21
C LEU A 13 25.49 -32.96 -13.73
N ALA A 14 24.41 -33.08 -14.49
CA ALA A 14 24.42 -32.84 -15.94
C ALA A 14 24.36 -31.33 -16.21
N ALA A 15 25.50 -30.75 -16.59
CA ALA A 15 25.55 -29.43 -17.20
C ALA A 15 25.30 -29.59 -18.71
N ALA A 16 24.09 -29.27 -19.17
CA ALA A 16 23.79 -29.11 -20.58
C ALA A 16 24.19 -27.69 -21.01
N VAL A 17 25.36 -27.58 -21.65
CA VAL A 17 25.75 -26.40 -22.42
C VAL A 17 25.27 -26.62 -23.85
N SER A 18 24.23 -25.89 -24.25
CA SER A 18 23.89 -25.72 -25.67
C SER A 18 24.26 -24.30 -26.10
N ALA A 19 25.32 -24.19 -26.89
CA ALA A 19 25.66 -23.00 -27.65
C ALA A 19 24.69 -22.88 -28.84
N GLY A 20 24.14 -21.69 -29.06
CA GLY A 20 23.28 -21.39 -30.21
C GLY A 20 22.78 -19.96 -30.24
N SER A 21 23.52 -19.12 -30.96
CA SER A 21 23.06 -17.93 -31.71
C SER A 21 22.58 -16.67 -30.97
N ILE A 22 23.50 -15.70 -30.99
CA ILE A 22 23.34 -14.25 -31.19
C ILE A 22 21.89 -13.77 -31.44
N ILE A 23 21.32 -13.08 -30.43
CA ILE A 23 20.43 -11.93 -30.62
C ILE A 23 20.86 -10.88 -29.59
N THR A 24 21.28 -9.72 -30.07
CA THR A 24 21.53 -8.51 -29.29
C THR A 24 20.24 -8.06 -28.59
N PRO A 25 20.20 -7.87 -27.25
CA PRO A 25 19.11 -7.14 -26.64
C PRO A 25 19.33 -5.65 -26.91
N VAL A 26 18.63 -5.17 -27.92
CA VAL A 26 18.27 -3.77 -28.11
C VAL A 26 17.68 -3.24 -26.80
N SER A 27 18.22 -2.11 -26.33
CA SER A 27 17.59 -1.09 -25.50
C SER A 27 16.66 -1.56 -24.37
N ARG A 28 17.03 -1.23 -23.13
CA ARG A 28 16.09 -1.08 -22.00
C ARG A 28 14.83 -0.37 -22.49
N GLY A 29 13.75 -1.13 -22.70
CA GLY A 29 12.42 -0.59 -22.81
C GLY A 29 12.09 -0.02 -21.44
N ALA A 30 12.30 1.29 -21.27
CA ALA A 30 11.48 2.03 -20.33
C ALA A 30 10.03 1.68 -20.69
N ILE A 31 9.32 1.04 -19.77
CA ILE A 31 7.87 1.02 -19.82
C ILE A 31 7.47 2.49 -19.74
N VAL A 32 7.19 3.09 -20.90
CA VAL A 32 6.42 4.31 -21.02
C VAL A 32 4.99 3.84 -21.23
N PRO A 33 4.12 3.86 -20.21
CA PRO A 33 2.70 3.68 -20.44
C PRO A 33 2.18 4.89 -21.23
N PRO A 34 1.21 4.68 -22.12
CA PRO A 34 0.80 5.66 -23.12
C PRO A 34 0.22 6.91 -22.46
N ALA A 35 0.64 8.07 -22.97
CA ALA A 35 -0.21 9.24 -22.96
C ALA A 35 -1.50 8.86 -23.71
N LEU A 36 -2.69 9.03 -23.10
CA LEU A 36 -3.93 9.50 -23.73
C LEU A 36 -5.11 9.59 -22.73
N ARG A 37 -5.50 10.84 -22.50
CA ARG A 37 -6.82 11.44 -22.17
C ARG A 37 -7.97 10.51 -21.75
N GLY A 38 -8.48 10.71 -20.53
CA GLY A 38 -9.84 10.31 -20.17
C GLY A 38 -10.89 11.16 -20.90
N VAL A 39 -11.90 10.50 -21.47
CA VAL A 39 -13.11 11.12 -22.02
C VAL A 39 -14.25 10.88 -21.04
N TRP A 40 -15.02 11.94 -20.76
CA TRP A 40 -16.21 11.90 -19.91
C TRP A 40 -17.33 11.11 -20.61
N GLU A 41 -17.92 10.12 -19.95
CA GLU A 41 -19.24 9.58 -20.34
C GLU A 41 -20.36 10.40 -19.68
N PRO A 42 -21.48 10.69 -20.38
CA PRO A 42 -22.53 11.60 -19.89
C PRO A 42 -23.36 11.07 -18.70
N THR A 43 -23.02 9.91 -18.14
CA THR A 43 -23.85 9.21 -17.14
C THR A 43 -23.46 9.52 -15.69
N GLY A 44 -22.52 10.45 -15.45
CA GLY A 44 -22.09 10.82 -14.09
C GLY A 44 -21.23 9.76 -13.39
N LYS A 45 -20.78 8.73 -14.12
CA LYS A 45 -19.75 7.80 -13.67
C LYS A 45 -18.38 8.33 -14.07
N LEU A 46 -17.54 8.62 -13.08
CA LEU A 46 -16.12 8.86 -13.28
C LEU A 46 -15.48 7.54 -13.75
N VAL A 47 -15.08 7.46 -15.02
CA VAL A 47 -14.20 6.39 -15.50
C VAL A 47 -12.81 6.73 -14.99
N VAL A 48 -12.30 5.92 -14.06
CA VAL A 48 -10.92 6.05 -13.57
C VAL A 48 -10.00 5.69 -14.74
N ALA A 49 -9.30 6.67 -15.28
CA ALA A 49 -8.17 6.41 -16.16
C ALA A 49 -7.01 5.91 -15.29
N ASP A 50 -6.46 4.74 -15.60
CA ASP A 50 -5.28 4.16 -14.95
C ASP A 50 -4.00 4.91 -15.34
N THR A 51 -3.99 6.24 -15.23
CA THR A 51 -2.74 6.99 -15.26
C THR A 51 -2.19 7.06 -13.85
N PRO A 52 -0.90 6.72 -13.61
CA PRO A 52 -0.31 6.71 -12.27
C PRO A 52 -0.20 8.10 -11.64
N THR A 53 -0.60 9.16 -12.37
CA THR A 53 -0.52 10.57 -12.00
C THR A 53 -1.89 11.21 -11.95
N THR A 54 -2.01 12.32 -11.23
CA THR A 54 -3.24 13.10 -11.06
C THR A 54 -3.86 13.55 -12.39
N ASP A 55 -5.12 13.20 -12.62
CA ASP A 55 -5.89 13.64 -13.81
C ASP A 55 -6.40 15.08 -13.65
N PHE A 56 -5.51 16.05 -13.89
CA PHE A 56 -5.86 17.47 -13.81
C PHE A 56 -6.86 17.92 -14.87
N ALA A 57 -6.89 17.28 -16.03
CA ALA A 57 -7.82 17.60 -17.09
C ALA A 57 -9.25 17.22 -16.68
N GLY A 58 -9.44 16.00 -16.14
CA GLY A 58 -10.72 15.54 -15.60
C GLY A 58 -11.19 16.39 -14.42
N ILE A 59 -10.28 16.79 -13.52
CA ILE A 59 -10.62 17.70 -12.41
C ILE A 59 -11.07 19.06 -12.92
N ALA A 60 -10.32 19.67 -13.84
CA ALA A 60 -10.67 20.97 -14.41
C ALA A 60 -11.99 20.93 -15.17
N ALA A 61 -12.24 19.88 -15.97
CA ALA A 61 -13.49 19.69 -16.68
C ALA A 61 -14.69 19.55 -15.73
N THR A 62 -14.52 18.80 -14.64
CA THR A 62 -15.57 18.61 -13.62
C THR A 62 -15.86 19.91 -12.88
N ALA A 63 -14.83 20.64 -12.44
CA ALA A 63 -14.98 21.93 -11.78
C ALA A 63 -15.67 22.97 -12.68
N ASN A 64 -15.34 22.99 -13.97
CA ASN A 64 -15.97 23.88 -14.94
C ASN A 64 -17.42 23.51 -15.24
N SER A 65 -17.77 22.22 -15.24
CA SER A 65 -19.14 21.75 -15.48
C SER A 65 -20.06 22.03 -14.30
N ALA A 66 -19.58 21.85 -13.06
CA ALA A 66 -20.31 22.24 -11.86
C ALA A 66 -20.67 23.74 -11.85
N ASN A 67 -19.81 24.59 -12.41
CA ASN A 67 -20.11 26.02 -12.55
C ASN A 67 -21.17 26.31 -13.64
N LYS A 68 -21.26 25.50 -14.70
CA LYS A 68 -22.21 25.71 -15.80
C LYS A 68 -23.65 25.36 -15.42
N GLU A 69 -23.88 24.25 -14.70
CA GLU A 69 -25.23 23.83 -14.30
C GLU A 69 -25.89 24.85 -13.36
N SER A 70 -25.09 25.54 -12.54
CA SER A 70 -25.55 26.64 -11.68
C SER A 70 -26.17 27.83 -12.44
N SER A 71 -26.02 27.93 -13.76
CA SER A 71 -26.48 29.08 -14.55
C SER A 71 -27.78 28.87 -15.35
N THR A 72 -28.36 27.66 -15.35
CA THR A 72 -29.47 27.32 -16.29
C THR A 72 -30.87 27.23 -15.68
N THR A 73 -31.01 27.26 -14.35
CA THR A 73 -32.31 27.43 -13.69
C THR A 73 -32.33 28.78 -12.98
N GLY A 74 -33.27 29.66 -13.36
CA GLY A 74 -33.45 31.03 -12.83
C GLY A 74 -33.74 31.16 -11.32
N ALA A 75 -33.51 30.12 -10.53
CA ALA A 75 -33.24 30.21 -9.11
C ALA A 75 -31.72 30.27 -8.94
N GLY A 76 -31.17 31.49 -8.92
CA GLY A 76 -29.74 31.70 -8.75
C GLY A 76 -29.26 30.95 -7.51
N LEU A 77 -28.45 29.91 -7.70
CA LEU A 77 -27.56 29.47 -6.64
C LEU A 77 -26.70 30.70 -6.35
N GLN A 78 -26.99 31.35 -5.22
CA GLN A 78 -26.06 32.34 -4.70
C GLN A 78 -24.76 31.57 -4.53
N ILE A 79 -23.80 31.80 -5.42
CA ILE A 79 -22.39 31.58 -5.11
C ILE A 79 -22.19 32.46 -3.90
N ALA A 80 -22.38 31.85 -2.72
CA ALA A 80 -22.28 32.53 -1.44
C ALA A 80 -20.99 33.31 -1.54
N ASP A 81 -21.10 34.64 -1.41
CA ASP A 81 -20.04 35.61 -1.59
C ASP A 81 -18.79 35.07 -0.88
N ALA A 82 -17.97 34.39 -1.67
CA ALA A 82 -16.77 33.71 -1.21
C ALA A 82 -15.72 34.81 -1.17
N SER A 83 -15.98 35.81 -0.33
CA SER A 83 -14.99 36.57 0.37
C SER A 83 -13.81 35.65 0.61
N VAL A 84 -12.60 36.18 0.40
CA VAL A 84 -11.34 35.47 0.62
C VAL A 84 -11.25 35.20 2.13
N VAL A 85 -12.04 34.24 2.61
CA VAL A 85 -12.00 33.74 3.96
C VAL A 85 -10.65 33.07 4.01
N ASN A 86 -9.71 33.73 4.70
CA ASN A 86 -8.51 33.06 5.17
C ASN A 86 -9.00 31.83 5.91
N LEU A 87 -8.86 30.67 5.27
CA LEU A 87 -9.21 29.41 5.89
C LEU A 87 -8.28 29.30 7.11
N SER A 88 -8.87 29.39 8.29
CA SER A 88 -8.17 29.06 9.52
C SER A 88 -7.52 27.69 9.34
N ASN A 89 -6.36 27.46 9.95
CA ASN A 89 -5.67 26.17 9.87
C ASN A 89 -6.65 25.07 10.31
N PRO A 90 -7.15 24.22 9.39
CA PRO A 90 -8.17 23.25 9.74
C PRO A 90 -7.55 22.19 10.64
N ALA A 91 -8.38 21.62 11.54
CA ALA A 91 -7.91 20.56 12.42
C ALA A 91 -7.41 19.36 11.60
N THR A 92 -6.26 18.81 11.99
CA THR A 92 -5.73 17.58 11.41
C THR A 92 -6.58 16.39 11.87
N PRO A 93 -7.08 15.54 10.96
CA PRO A 93 -7.81 14.33 11.34
C PRO A 93 -6.95 13.43 12.22
N SER A 94 -7.49 12.84 13.28
CA SER A 94 -6.69 12.13 14.31
C SER A 94 -5.81 11.00 13.75
N ALA A 95 -6.33 10.28 12.75
CA ALA A 95 -5.67 9.17 12.06
C ALA A 95 -4.60 9.62 11.04
N TYR A 96 -4.39 10.93 10.91
CA TYR A 96 -3.51 11.54 9.93
C TYR A 96 -2.52 12.50 10.61
N GLU A 97 -1.47 12.82 9.88
CA GLU A 97 -0.54 13.89 10.17
C GLU A 97 -0.45 14.82 8.96
N ILE A 98 -0.23 16.11 9.21
CA ILE A 98 0.03 17.07 8.14
C ILE A 98 1.47 16.90 7.68
N VAL A 99 1.67 16.70 6.38
CA VAL A 99 3.01 16.59 5.77
C VAL A 99 3.46 17.95 5.27
N PHE A 100 2.55 18.71 4.67
CA PHE A 100 2.84 20.06 4.18
C PHE A 100 1.59 20.93 4.11
N GLY A 101 1.83 22.23 3.97
CA GLY A 101 0.85 23.21 3.56
C GLY A 101 0.50 24.25 4.64
N PRO A 102 -0.16 25.35 4.24
CA PRO A 102 -0.74 25.56 2.90
C PRO A 102 0.31 25.92 1.84
N THR A 103 0.14 25.43 0.60
CA THR A 103 0.92 25.82 -0.59
C THR A 103 0.01 26.20 -1.76
N SER A 104 0.59 26.64 -2.86
CA SER A 104 -0.12 26.95 -4.12
C SER A 104 0.01 25.86 -5.17
N GLY A 105 0.33 24.61 -4.79
CA GLY A 105 0.53 23.51 -5.72
C GLY A 105 -0.18 22.24 -5.28
N ALA A 106 -0.86 21.56 -6.20
CA ALA A 106 -1.42 20.23 -5.98
C ALA A 106 -0.40 19.15 -6.30
N ASN A 107 -0.52 17.99 -5.65
CA ASN A 107 0.36 16.87 -5.90
C ASN A 107 0.19 16.31 -7.33
N ASN A 108 1.31 16.10 -8.00
CA ASN A 108 1.46 15.26 -9.16
C ASN A 108 2.45 14.14 -8.78
N ALA A 109 1.92 13.07 -8.21
CA ALA A 109 2.71 11.98 -7.62
C ALA A 109 2.19 10.62 -8.07
N PRO A 110 3.05 9.58 -8.06
CA PRO A 110 2.62 8.20 -8.25
C PRO A 110 1.57 7.75 -7.25
N GLY A 111 0.82 6.72 -7.63
CA GLY A 111 -0.16 6.07 -6.78
C GLY A 111 -1.45 6.85 -6.58
N PHE A 112 -1.79 7.71 -7.55
CA PHE A 112 -3.06 8.43 -7.58
C PHE A 112 -4.23 7.45 -7.64
N MET A 113 -5.15 7.58 -6.69
CA MET A 113 -6.34 6.73 -6.57
C MET A 113 -7.61 7.44 -7.05
N GLY A 114 -7.50 8.59 -7.73
CA GLY A 114 -8.62 9.46 -8.11
C GLY A 114 -8.89 10.59 -7.11
N PHE A 115 -9.96 11.35 -7.37
CA PHE A 115 -10.34 12.50 -6.55
C PHE A 115 -11.83 12.51 -6.18
N SER A 116 -12.22 13.45 -5.34
CA SER A 116 -13.61 13.79 -5.03
C SER A 116 -13.76 15.28 -4.77
N LEU A 117 -14.92 15.84 -5.11
CA LEU A 117 -15.26 17.22 -4.78
C LEU A 117 -15.95 17.26 -3.41
N LEU A 118 -15.59 18.27 -2.60
CA LEU A 118 -16.15 18.50 -1.27
C LEU A 118 -16.94 19.81 -1.24
N ALA A 119 -18.04 19.82 -0.49
CA ALA A 119 -18.87 21.01 -0.28
C ALA A 119 -18.10 22.13 0.45
N SER A 120 -17.18 21.76 1.35
CA SER A 120 -16.34 22.69 2.10
C SER A 120 -14.88 22.21 2.12
N TYR A 121 -13.96 23.10 2.51
CA TYR A 121 -12.57 22.73 2.73
C TYR A 121 -12.44 21.99 4.08
N ASP A 122 -12.72 20.69 4.07
CA ASP A 122 -12.74 19.85 5.26
C ASP A 122 -11.79 18.65 5.13
N PRO A 123 -10.60 18.70 5.77
CA PRO A 123 -9.68 17.56 5.81
C PRO A 123 -10.28 16.29 6.43
N SER A 124 -11.24 16.40 7.36
CA SER A 124 -11.88 15.23 7.98
C SER A 124 -12.83 14.52 7.02
N ALA A 125 -13.56 15.28 6.21
CA ALA A 125 -14.34 14.71 5.10
C ALA A 125 -13.43 14.02 4.08
N CYS A 126 -12.31 14.63 3.70
CA CYS A 126 -11.34 14.01 2.79
C CYS A 126 -10.70 12.74 3.38
N ALA A 127 -10.36 12.76 4.67
CA ALA A 127 -9.87 11.57 5.39
C ALA A 127 -10.90 10.43 5.37
N THR A 128 -12.18 10.73 5.56
CA THR A 128 -13.27 9.74 5.50
C THR A 128 -13.35 9.08 4.12
N LEU A 129 -13.22 9.87 3.04
CA LEU A 129 -13.18 9.34 1.68
C LEU A 129 -11.95 8.45 1.43
N CYS A 130 -10.77 8.87 1.90
CA CYS A 130 -9.55 8.06 1.80
C CYS A 130 -9.68 6.75 2.60
N ASN A 131 -10.20 6.79 3.83
CA ASN A 131 -10.43 5.60 4.66
C ASN A 131 -11.40 4.59 4.02
N ALA A 132 -12.42 5.09 3.30
CA ALA A 132 -13.43 4.30 2.63
C ALA A 132 -13.02 3.86 1.21
N ARG A 133 -11.93 4.41 0.65
CA ARG A 133 -11.44 4.05 -0.68
C ARG A 133 -11.10 2.56 -0.72
N ALA A 134 -11.57 1.88 -1.76
CA ALA A 134 -11.15 0.51 -2.04
C ALA A 134 -9.63 0.48 -2.22
N ALA A 135 -9.00 -0.61 -1.81
CA ALA A 135 -7.58 -0.80 -2.03
C ALA A 135 -7.29 -0.87 -3.53
N ASP A 136 -6.22 -0.21 -3.96
CA ASP A 136 -5.65 -0.40 -5.28
C ASP A 136 -5.02 -1.81 -5.35
N PRO A 137 -5.22 -2.59 -6.42
CA PRO A 137 -4.67 -3.94 -6.52
C PRO A 137 -3.14 -4.02 -6.43
N ALA A 138 -2.43 -2.98 -6.87
CA ALA A 138 -0.97 -2.90 -6.84
C ALA A 138 -0.45 -2.09 -5.64
N GLY A 139 -1.24 -1.14 -5.16
CA GLY A 139 -0.85 -0.13 -4.19
C GLY A 139 -1.38 -0.30 -2.78
N GLY A 140 -2.49 -1.01 -2.61
CA GLY A 140 -3.14 -1.27 -1.34
C GLY A 140 -4.07 -0.12 -0.92
N SER A 141 -4.26 0.03 0.39
CA SER A 141 -5.15 1.06 0.94
C SER A 141 -4.67 2.50 0.65
N CYS A 142 -5.59 3.46 0.65
CA CYS A 142 -5.24 4.88 0.63
C CYS A 142 -4.42 5.26 1.88
N GLN A 143 -3.25 5.88 1.64
CA GLN A 143 -2.26 6.23 2.66
C GLN A 143 -2.01 7.74 2.74
N PHE A 144 -2.43 8.50 1.73
CA PHE A 144 -2.22 9.94 1.69
C PHE A 144 -3.35 10.63 0.94
N PHE A 145 -3.64 11.88 1.31
CA PHE A 145 -4.49 12.74 0.49
C PHE A 145 -3.97 14.17 0.44
N ASN A 146 -4.30 14.83 -0.66
CA ASN A 146 -4.06 16.25 -0.90
C ASN A 146 -5.39 16.97 -1.07
N ILE A 147 -5.65 17.96 -0.23
CA ILE A 147 -6.83 18.81 -0.31
C ILE A 147 -6.44 20.22 -0.75
N TRP A 148 -7.12 20.76 -1.76
CA TRP A 148 -6.78 22.05 -2.37
C TRP A 148 -8.00 22.73 -3.02
N ARG A 149 -7.87 24.02 -3.37
CA ARG A 149 -8.93 24.82 -4.03
C ARG A 149 -8.47 25.36 -5.38
N PRO A 150 -9.14 25.02 -6.49
CA PRO A 150 -9.00 25.77 -7.72
C PRO A 150 -9.69 27.13 -7.60
N THR A 151 -9.02 28.16 -8.11
CA THR A 151 -9.56 29.52 -8.26
C THR A 151 -9.53 29.93 -9.72
N LEU A 152 -10.57 30.58 -10.19
CA LEU A 152 -10.61 31.23 -11.49
C LEU A 152 -10.79 32.73 -11.26
N LEU A 153 -9.82 33.54 -11.71
CA LEU A 153 -9.81 34.98 -11.45
C LEU A 153 -9.95 35.33 -9.95
N GLY A 154 -9.35 34.50 -9.08
CA GLY A 154 -9.41 34.66 -7.63
C GLY A 154 -10.67 34.09 -6.97
N ILE A 155 -11.69 33.71 -7.74
CA ILE A 155 -12.94 33.13 -7.23
C ILE A 155 -12.75 31.63 -7.03
N PRO A 156 -12.90 31.10 -5.80
CA PRO A 156 -12.82 29.66 -5.57
C PRO A 156 -13.99 28.91 -6.22
N LEU A 157 -13.68 27.82 -6.93
CA LEU A 157 -14.70 27.04 -7.64
C LEU A 157 -15.14 25.78 -6.89
N ALA A 158 -14.21 25.12 -6.20
CA ALA A 158 -14.47 23.85 -5.52
C ALA A 158 -13.45 23.61 -4.39
N ASN A 159 -13.65 22.51 -3.66
CA ASN A 159 -12.64 21.91 -2.79
C ASN A 159 -12.37 20.51 -3.32
N VAL A 160 -11.13 20.21 -3.67
CA VAL A 160 -10.72 18.95 -4.30
C VAL A 160 -9.98 18.11 -3.27
N CYS A 161 -10.38 16.86 -3.12
CA CYS A 161 -9.72 15.84 -2.32
C CYS A 161 -9.11 14.79 -3.26
N ALA A 162 -7.79 14.85 -3.47
CA ALA A 162 -7.03 13.87 -4.26
C ALA A 162 -6.42 12.81 -3.34
N MET A 163 -6.60 11.54 -3.64
CA MET A 163 -6.21 10.41 -2.78
C MET A 163 -5.10 9.58 -3.41
N TYR A 164 -4.20 9.02 -2.59
CA TYR A 164 -3.04 8.27 -3.05
C TYR A 164 -2.75 7.06 -2.14
N TYR A 165 -2.29 5.96 -2.73
CA TYR A 165 -1.80 4.79 -1.97
C TYR A 165 -0.30 4.87 -1.65
N ILE A 166 0.45 5.78 -2.29
CA ILE A 166 1.83 6.10 -1.94
C ILE A 166 1.85 7.43 -1.20
N PRO A 167 2.36 7.49 0.05
CA PRO A 167 2.60 8.76 0.73
C PRO A 167 3.57 9.64 -0.05
N THR A 168 3.31 10.94 -0.06
CA THR A 168 4.18 11.93 -0.73
C THR A 168 4.32 13.19 0.12
N ASP A 169 5.17 14.11 -0.33
CA ASP A 169 5.50 15.36 0.34
C ASP A 169 5.33 16.58 -0.58
N VAL A 170 5.80 17.74 -0.11
CA VAL A 170 5.69 19.03 -0.82
C VAL A 170 6.45 19.05 -2.15
N SER A 171 7.47 18.21 -2.35
CA SER A 171 8.26 18.19 -3.58
C SER A 171 7.45 17.78 -4.80
N THR A 172 6.37 17.02 -4.60
CA THR A 172 5.46 16.63 -5.68
C THR A 172 4.28 17.59 -5.86
N ALA A 173 4.15 18.60 -4.99
CA ALA A 173 3.12 19.64 -5.07
C ALA A 173 3.43 20.69 -6.15
N THR A 174 3.68 20.23 -7.38
CA THR A 174 4.24 21.04 -8.48
C THR A 174 3.19 21.64 -9.40
N THR A 175 1.95 21.15 -9.35
CA THR A 175 0.90 21.67 -10.24
C THR A 175 0.29 22.91 -9.63
N THR A 176 0.72 24.08 -10.09
CA THR A 176 0.27 25.38 -9.54
C THR A 176 -0.88 26.00 -10.33
N SER A 177 -1.04 25.61 -11.59
CA SER A 177 -2.17 26.00 -12.43
C SER A 177 -2.48 24.94 -13.49
N THR A 178 -3.74 24.91 -13.95
CA THR A 178 -4.17 24.07 -15.06
C THR A 178 -5.40 24.69 -15.72
N HIS A 179 -5.44 24.77 -17.06
CA HIS A 179 -6.58 25.29 -17.82
C HIS A 179 -7.12 26.66 -17.31
N GLY A 180 -6.23 27.57 -16.92
CA GLY A 180 -6.62 28.89 -16.38
C GLY A 180 -7.05 28.90 -14.90
N LEU A 181 -7.13 27.73 -14.26
CA LEU A 181 -7.36 27.60 -12.83
C LEU A 181 -6.03 27.74 -12.09
N LYS A 182 -6.00 28.56 -11.04
CA LYS A 182 -4.88 28.65 -10.09
C LYS A 182 -5.18 27.80 -8.86
N ILE A 183 -4.24 26.96 -8.46
CA ILE A 183 -4.37 26.14 -7.26
C ILE A 183 -3.95 26.96 -6.03
N THR A 184 -4.74 26.84 -4.97
CA THR A 184 -4.55 27.55 -3.71
C THR A 184 -4.87 26.64 -2.53
N GLN A 185 -4.40 27.02 -1.35
CA GLN A 185 -4.74 26.36 -0.09
C GLN A 185 -4.49 24.84 -0.17
N SER A 186 -3.37 24.42 -0.75
CA SER A 186 -3.06 22.99 -0.89
C SER A 186 -2.37 22.46 0.36
N ARG A 187 -2.86 21.34 0.89
CA ARG A 187 -2.31 20.67 2.08
C ARG A 187 -2.23 19.17 1.86
N GLY A 188 -1.15 18.56 2.32
CA GLY A 188 -0.93 17.11 2.23
C GLY A 188 -1.05 16.46 3.60
N TYR A 189 -1.76 15.34 3.66
CA TYR A 189 -2.00 14.57 4.89
C TYR A 189 -1.63 13.12 4.68
N LYS A 190 -0.75 12.60 5.53
CA LYS A 190 -0.33 11.19 5.54
C LYS A 190 -1.07 10.44 6.63
N ARG A 191 -1.55 9.25 6.30
CA ARG A 191 -2.21 8.36 7.25
C ARG A 191 -1.16 7.75 8.17
N LYS A 192 -1.44 7.72 9.48
CA LYS A 192 -0.54 7.13 10.47
C LYS A 192 -0.60 5.61 10.36
N ASN A 193 0.49 4.98 9.95
CA ASN A 193 0.66 3.53 10.06
C ASN A 193 1.09 3.20 11.49
N PHE A 194 0.34 2.33 12.16
CA PHE A 194 0.63 1.91 13.54
C PHE A 194 1.63 0.75 13.59
N VAL A 195 1.86 0.05 12.47
CA VAL A 195 2.93 -0.96 12.36
C VAL A 195 4.22 -0.25 11.97
N VAL A 196 5.26 -0.48 12.76
CA VAL A 196 6.62 -0.06 12.44
C VAL A 196 7.19 -1.09 11.48
N ASP A 197 7.77 -0.59 10.38
CA ASP A 197 8.59 -1.41 9.47
C ASP A 197 7.87 -2.67 8.95
N GLY A 198 6.65 -2.49 8.46
CA GLY A 198 5.83 -3.60 7.93
C GLY A 198 6.32 -4.17 6.60
N GLY A 199 7.30 -3.52 5.95
CA GLY A 199 8.05 -4.06 4.81
C GLY A 199 9.38 -4.72 5.22
N PHE A 200 9.67 -4.83 6.51
CA PHE A 200 10.85 -5.52 7.05
C PHE A 200 12.22 -4.92 6.69
N GLU A 201 12.25 -3.71 6.11
CA GLU A 201 13.47 -3.06 5.60
C GLU A 201 14.45 -2.64 6.69
N GLY A 202 14.01 -2.59 7.95
CA GLY A 202 14.91 -2.39 9.10
C GLY A 202 15.86 -3.56 9.34
N TYR A 203 15.57 -4.74 8.80
CA TYR A 203 16.55 -5.83 8.73
C TYR A 203 17.43 -5.66 7.49
N ALA A 204 18.69 -5.25 7.69
CA ALA A 204 19.67 -5.05 6.62
C ALA A 204 21.05 -5.55 7.06
N ALA A 205 21.12 -6.80 7.53
CA ALA A 205 22.33 -7.38 8.13
C ALA A 205 23.38 -7.85 7.10
N CYS A 206 23.03 -7.92 5.82
CA CYS A 206 23.91 -8.41 4.76
C CYS A 206 23.67 -7.66 3.44
N SER A 207 24.53 -7.90 2.44
CA SER A 207 24.42 -7.34 1.08
C SER A 207 23.86 -8.30 0.04
N THR A 208 23.70 -9.58 0.39
CA THR A 208 23.20 -10.64 -0.51
C THR A 208 21.97 -11.31 0.09
N PHE A 209 21.99 -12.62 0.31
CA PHE A 209 20.91 -13.35 0.97
C PHE A 209 21.32 -13.64 2.41
N CYS A 210 20.48 -13.26 3.35
CA CYS A 210 20.54 -13.70 4.73
C CYS A 210 19.14 -13.66 5.34
N PHE A 211 18.98 -14.33 6.48
CA PHE A 211 17.74 -14.26 7.25
C PHE A 211 18.00 -14.33 8.75
N THR A 212 17.01 -13.90 9.52
CA THR A 212 16.96 -13.99 10.98
C THR A 212 15.58 -14.42 11.43
N GLU A 213 15.45 -15.09 12.58
CA GLU A 213 14.12 -15.29 13.18
C GLU A 213 13.55 -13.98 13.71
N SER A 214 14.39 -13.06 14.21
CA SER A 214 13.93 -11.84 14.86
C SER A 214 14.88 -10.65 14.68
N TYR A 215 14.34 -9.44 14.77
CA TYR A 215 15.10 -8.19 14.92
C TYR A 215 14.27 -7.17 15.73
N SER A 216 14.67 -5.89 15.74
CA SER A 216 14.06 -4.88 16.61
C SER A 216 12.55 -4.67 16.43
N ASN A 217 12.00 -4.93 15.24
CA ASN A 217 10.60 -4.62 14.92
C ASN A 217 9.69 -5.85 14.83
N TRP A 218 10.27 -7.04 14.59
CA TRP A 218 9.52 -8.29 14.43
C TRP A 218 10.21 -9.48 15.10
N ILE A 219 9.39 -10.35 15.66
CA ILE A 219 9.77 -11.57 16.36
C ILE A 219 9.13 -12.76 15.65
N GLY A 220 9.96 -13.59 15.05
CA GLY A 220 9.60 -14.90 14.50
C GLY A 220 9.77 -16.00 15.55
N THR A 221 8.82 -16.92 15.57
CA THR A 221 8.81 -18.07 16.48
C THR A 221 8.31 -19.32 15.76
N SER A 222 8.83 -20.46 16.20
CA SER A 222 8.48 -21.79 15.71
C SER A 222 7.49 -22.48 16.67
N ALA A 223 6.68 -23.40 16.15
CA ALA A 223 5.85 -24.24 17.01
C ALA A 223 6.74 -25.20 17.82
N PRO A 224 6.26 -25.80 18.92
CA PRO A 224 7.02 -26.83 19.63
C PRO A 224 7.47 -27.95 18.69
N GLY A 225 8.78 -28.16 18.59
CA GLY A 225 9.41 -29.13 17.70
C GLY A 225 9.77 -28.60 16.30
N GLY A 226 9.38 -27.37 15.97
CA GLY A 226 9.74 -26.71 14.71
C GLY A 226 11.02 -25.88 14.81
N THR A 227 11.60 -25.56 13.66
CA THR A 227 12.84 -24.78 13.56
C THR A 227 12.75 -23.76 12.43
N GLN A 228 12.95 -22.49 12.77
CA GLN A 228 12.95 -21.37 11.83
C GLN A 228 11.67 -21.26 11.00
N ASP A 229 10.51 -21.53 11.62
CA ASP A 229 9.21 -21.53 10.93
C ASP A 229 8.69 -20.12 10.63
N ALA A 230 9.31 -19.10 11.22
CA ALA A 230 9.01 -17.70 10.96
C ALA A 230 10.32 -16.91 10.96
N THR A 231 10.67 -16.35 9.82
CA THR A 231 11.95 -15.65 9.62
C THR A 231 11.75 -14.40 8.78
N ILE A 232 12.70 -13.49 8.85
CA ILE A 232 12.78 -12.29 8.03
C ILE A 232 13.94 -12.49 7.07
N PHE A 233 13.66 -12.48 5.78
CA PHE A 233 14.66 -12.61 4.73
C PHE A 233 15.07 -11.22 4.26
N PHE A 234 16.36 -11.03 4.02
CA PHE A 234 16.89 -9.93 3.21
C PHE A 234 17.24 -10.50 1.84
N PHE A 235 16.28 -10.43 0.90
CA PHE A 235 16.45 -10.84 -0.49
C PHE A 235 15.37 -10.24 -1.40
N ALA A 236 15.72 -9.16 -2.12
CA ALA A 236 14.80 -8.41 -2.97
C ALA A 236 13.97 -9.25 -3.96
N PRO A 237 14.49 -10.33 -4.60
CA PRO A 237 13.66 -11.15 -5.49
C PRO A 237 12.47 -11.84 -4.82
N TYR A 238 12.45 -11.96 -3.50
CA TYR A 238 11.31 -12.51 -2.75
C TYR A 238 10.43 -11.44 -2.13
N ALA A 239 10.91 -10.20 -2.02
CA ALA A 239 10.14 -9.08 -1.50
C ALA A 239 9.19 -8.53 -2.57
N ARG A 240 8.08 -7.95 -2.14
CA ARG A 240 7.18 -7.18 -3.01
C ARG A 240 7.77 -5.81 -3.26
N THR A 241 8.26 -5.17 -2.21
CA THR A 241 8.96 -3.88 -2.29
C THR A 241 10.24 -3.93 -1.47
N GLY A 242 11.23 -3.11 -1.84
CA GLY A 242 12.49 -3.07 -1.09
C GLY A 242 13.34 -4.33 -1.23
N HIS A 243 13.91 -4.79 -0.12
CA HIS A 243 14.85 -5.89 -0.06
C HIS A 243 14.44 -7.00 0.91
N SER A 244 13.50 -6.75 1.82
CA SER A 244 13.18 -7.66 2.91
C SER A 244 11.74 -8.17 2.85
N VAL A 245 11.52 -9.35 3.44
CA VAL A 245 10.20 -10.00 3.45
C VAL A 245 10.06 -10.90 4.67
N GLY A 246 8.86 -10.96 5.23
CA GLY A 246 8.52 -11.95 6.25
C GLY A 246 8.20 -13.30 5.61
N LEU A 247 8.83 -14.37 6.09
CA LEU A 247 8.55 -15.75 5.71
C LEU A 247 7.81 -16.46 6.84
N LEU A 248 6.80 -17.24 6.46
CA LEU A 248 6.14 -18.23 7.29
C LEU A 248 6.30 -19.63 6.67
N GLY A 249 6.65 -20.61 7.51
CA GLY A 249 7.13 -21.96 7.17
C GLY A 249 8.66 -22.09 7.34
N SER A 250 9.15 -23.27 7.73
CA SER A 250 10.57 -23.54 7.99
C SER A 250 11.48 -23.06 6.85
N ALA A 251 12.38 -22.11 7.14
CA ALA A 251 13.24 -21.46 6.15
C ALA A 251 14.12 -22.44 5.36
N ASN A 252 14.60 -23.51 6.01
CA ASN A 252 15.43 -24.54 5.38
C ASN A 252 14.66 -25.81 5.02
N ASN A 253 13.32 -25.80 5.12
CA ASN A 253 12.49 -26.99 4.94
C ASN A 253 12.83 -28.13 5.93
N ASP A 254 13.19 -27.77 7.17
CA ASP A 254 13.55 -28.75 8.21
C ASP A 254 12.32 -29.51 8.72
N ASP A 255 11.16 -28.86 8.70
CA ASP A 255 9.87 -29.42 9.10
C ASP A 255 8.68 -28.73 8.38
N ALA A 256 7.47 -29.28 8.59
CA ALA A 256 6.23 -28.79 8.00
C ALA A 256 5.29 -28.15 9.04
N LEU A 257 5.85 -27.44 10.02
CA LEU A 257 5.10 -26.74 11.06
C LEU A 257 4.92 -25.25 10.70
N PRO A 258 3.85 -24.61 11.22
CA PRO A 258 3.62 -23.20 11.00
C PRO A 258 4.38 -22.34 12.00
N GLY A 259 4.95 -21.23 11.51
CA GLY A 259 5.57 -20.22 12.35
C GLY A 259 4.64 -19.09 12.71
N THR A 260 5.10 -18.21 13.58
CA THR A 260 4.41 -16.96 13.92
C THR A 260 5.37 -15.77 13.86
N LEU A 261 5.07 -14.80 12.99
CA LEU A 261 5.69 -13.47 12.96
C LEU A 261 4.83 -12.50 13.79
N THR A 262 5.40 -11.90 14.83
CA THR A 262 4.72 -10.98 15.74
C THR A 262 5.44 -9.63 15.76
N VAL A 263 4.71 -8.52 15.82
CA VAL A 263 5.34 -7.21 16.05
C VAL A 263 6.07 -7.22 17.39
N ALA A 264 7.30 -6.70 17.44
CA ALA A 264 8.15 -6.79 18.63
C ALA A 264 7.66 -5.90 19.79
N SER A 265 6.91 -4.84 19.47
CA SER A 265 6.30 -3.94 20.44
C SER A 265 4.80 -3.80 20.19
N PRO A 266 3.97 -3.73 21.24
CA PRO A 266 2.55 -3.46 21.08
C PRO A 266 2.29 -2.17 20.28
N LEU A 267 1.27 -2.20 19.44
CA LEU A 267 0.86 -1.09 18.60
C LEU A 267 0.20 0.00 19.46
N SER A 268 0.51 1.28 19.21
CA SER A 268 -0.05 2.43 19.94
C SER A 268 -1.50 2.76 19.58
N THR A 269 -2.36 1.75 19.53
CA THR A 269 -3.80 1.84 19.26
C THR A 269 -4.57 2.44 20.44
N THR A 270 -5.83 2.82 20.19
CA THR A 270 -6.75 3.38 21.18
C THR A 270 -7.95 2.47 21.34
N ALA A 271 -8.31 2.19 22.59
CA ALA A 271 -9.46 1.35 22.92
C ALA A 271 -10.74 1.84 22.24
N GLY A 272 -11.52 0.91 21.69
CA GLY A 272 -12.80 1.17 21.02
C GLY A 272 -12.71 1.78 19.62
N LYS A 273 -11.51 2.14 19.14
CA LYS A 273 -11.33 2.60 17.75
C LYS A 273 -11.24 1.42 16.80
N LYS A 274 -11.73 1.61 15.57
CA LYS A 274 -11.63 0.61 14.51
C LYS A 274 -10.36 0.82 13.71
N TYR A 275 -9.73 -0.29 13.34
CA TYR A 275 -8.52 -0.33 12.55
C TYR A 275 -8.70 -1.25 11.35
N LYS A 276 -7.94 -0.99 10.31
CA LYS A 276 -7.77 -1.85 9.15
C LYS A 276 -6.33 -2.35 9.15
N ILE A 277 -6.16 -3.66 9.17
CA ILE A 277 -4.90 -4.35 8.92
C ILE A 277 -4.86 -4.66 7.43
N GLY A 278 -3.81 -4.24 6.74
CA GLY A 278 -3.56 -4.54 5.34
C GLY A 278 -2.18 -5.18 5.18
N PHE A 279 -2.03 -6.11 4.24
CA PHE A 279 -0.75 -6.76 3.95
C PHE A 279 -0.79 -7.40 2.56
N TYR A 280 0.37 -7.65 1.99
CA TYR A 280 0.52 -8.45 0.79
C TYR A 280 1.00 -9.84 1.13
N HIS A 281 0.48 -10.84 0.41
CA HIS A 281 0.88 -12.23 0.57
C HIS A 281 1.20 -12.88 -0.78
N ALA A 282 2.24 -13.72 -0.80
CA ALA A 282 2.57 -14.60 -1.91
C ALA A 282 2.93 -16.02 -1.43
N SER A 283 2.69 -17.01 -2.28
CA SER A 283 3.13 -18.40 -2.10
C SER A 283 3.48 -19.03 -3.46
N SER A 284 4.18 -18.26 -4.30
CA SER A 284 4.52 -18.69 -5.67
C SER A 284 5.86 -19.43 -5.79
N PHE A 285 6.68 -19.45 -4.73
CA PHE A 285 8.03 -20.00 -4.77
C PHE A 285 8.08 -21.49 -5.12
N SER A 286 7.22 -22.31 -4.49
CA SER A 286 7.30 -23.77 -4.58
C SER A 286 6.57 -24.37 -5.77
N GLY A 287 5.93 -23.52 -6.57
CA GLY A 287 5.06 -23.94 -7.66
C GLY A 287 3.66 -24.38 -7.19
N PRO A 288 2.72 -24.56 -8.15
CA PRO A 288 1.31 -24.77 -7.84
C PRO A 288 0.98 -26.03 -7.03
N SER A 289 1.74 -27.12 -7.23
CA SER A 289 1.48 -28.40 -6.56
C SER A 289 1.83 -28.38 -5.08
N LEU A 290 2.88 -27.64 -4.70
CA LEU A 290 3.40 -27.61 -3.33
C LEU A 290 2.83 -26.45 -2.51
N ALA A 291 2.37 -25.37 -3.14
CA ALA A 291 1.78 -24.22 -2.45
C ALA A 291 0.31 -24.43 -2.01
N GLY A 292 -0.32 -25.54 -2.42
CA GLY A 292 -1.73 -25.83 -2.13
C GLY A 292 -2.15 -25.64 -0.65
N PRO A 293 -1.37 -26.09 0.35
CA PRO A 293 -1.75 -25.96 1.75
C PRO A 293 -1.24 -24.65 2.40
N ALA A 294 -0.75 -23.67 1.63
CA ALA A 294 -0.34 -22.38 2.17
C ALA A 294 -1.52 -21.65 2.80
N PHE A 295 -1.33 -21.18 4.04
CA PHE A 295 -2.33 -20.42 4.78
C PHE A 295 -1.68 -19.34 5.63
N VAL A 296 -2.46 -18.32 5.99
CA VAL A 296 -2.09 -17.30 6.97
C VAL A 296 -3.29 -16.97 7.86
N ASN A 297 -3.07 -17.07 9.16
CA ASN A 297 -3.94 -16.57 10.22
C ASN A 297 -3.43 -15.21 10.69
N VAL A 298 -4.23 -14.16 10.46
CA VAL A 298 -4.02 -12.84 11.07
C VAL A 298 -4.54 -12.91 12.50
N LYS A 299 -3.67 -12.65 13.46
CA LYS A 299 -3.96 -12.67 14.89
C LYS A 299 -3.93 -11.26 15.46
N TRP A 300 -4.97 -10.90 16.19
CA TRP A 300 -5.10 -9.65 16.93
C TRP A 300 -5.28 -9.97 18.41
N ASN A 301 -4.34 -9.53 19.25
CA ASN A 301 -4.28 -9.87 20.68
C ASN A 301 -4.37 -11.39 20.93
N GLY A 302 -3.68 -12.18 20.10
CA GLY A 302 -3.67 -13.64 20.17
C GLY A 302 -4.88 -14.34 19.52
N ALA A 303 -5.99 -13.64 19.28
CA ALA A 303 -7.17 -14.21 18.63
C ALA A 303 -7.06 -14.13 17.10
N THR A 304 -7.39 -15.21 16.39
CA THR A 304 -7.46 -15.19 14.92
C THR A 304 -8.66 -14.37 14.46
N VAL A 305 -8.39 -13.27 13.74
CA VAL A 305 -9.41 -12.37 13.18
C VAL A 305 -9.66 -12.60 11.69
N LYS A 306 -8.71 -13.25 11.00
CA LYS A 306 -8.83 -13.63 9.59
C LYS A 306 -7.97 -14.85 9.31
N THR A 307 -8.49 -15.77 8.51
CA THR A 307 -7.71 -16.82 7.86
C THR A 307 -7.80 -16.63 6.34
N ILE A 308 -6.68 -16.75 5.64
CA ILE A 308 -6.61 -16.85 4.19
C ILE A 308 -5.96 -18.18 3.80
N ASN A 309 -6.46 -18.80 2.74
CA ASN A 309 -5.90 -20.02 2.13
C ASN A 309 -5.71 -19.75 0.63
N PRO A 310 -4.72 -18.94 0.26
CA PRO A 310 -4.57 -18.46 -1.12
C PRO A 310 -4.06 -19.55 -2.08
N GLY A 311 -3.46 -20.63 -1.56
CA GLY A 311 -2.76 -21.61 -2.38
C GLY A 311 -1.61 -20.96 -3.14
N TYR A 312 -1.42 -21.34 -4.41
CA TYR A 312 -0.43 -20.71 -5.27
C TYR A 312 -0.87 -19.32 -5.72
N SER A 313 -0.18 -18.28 -5.26
CA SER A 313 -0.44 -16.90 -5.65
C SER A 313 0.82 -16.06 -5.72
N ASN A 314 0.85 -15.14 -6.69
CA ASN A 314 1.74 -13.97 -6.62
C ASN A 314 1.25 -13.02 -5.53
N TYR A 315 2.03 -11.96 -5.27
CA TYR A 315 1.67 -10.94 -4.30
C TYR A 315 0.26 -10.39 -4.52
N THR A 316 -0.59 -10.66 -3.55
CA THR A 316 -2.00 -10.27 -3.53
C THR A 316 -2.29 -9.52 -2.24
N TYR A 317 -3.04 -8.43 -2.34
CA TYR A 317 -3.42 -7.63 -1.18
C TYR A 317 -4.57 -8.28 -0.40
N PHE A 318 -4.43 -8.31 0.92
CA PHE A 318 -5.46 -8.75 1.85
C PHE A 318 -5.69 -7.69 2.93
N GLU A 319 -6.93 -7.59 3.42
CA GLU A 319 -7.27 -6.73 4.54
C GLU A 319 -8.25 -7.38 5.52
N VAL A 320 -8.21 -6.93 6.77
CA VAL A 320 -9.19 -7.25 7.81
C VAL A 320 -9.40 -6.05 8.72
N LYS A 321 -10.65 -5.87 9.20
CA LYS A 321 -11.00 -4.83 10.17
C LYS A 321 -11.01 -5.40 11.58
N VAL A 322 -10.46 -4.66 12.54
CA VAL A 322 -10.40 -5.03 13.96
C VAL A 322 -10.83 -3.84 14.83
N THR A 323 -11.13 -4.11 16.11
CA THR A 323 -11.38 -3.06 17.11
C THR A 323 -10.24 -3.10 18.11
N GLY A 324 -9.61 -1.95 18.35
CA GLY A 324 -8.50 -1.85 19.29
C GLY A 324 -8.97 -1.96 20.74
N THR A 325 -8.17 -2.61 21.56
CA THR A 325 -8.26 -2.58 23.03
C THR A 325 -7.29 -1.58 23.65
N GLY A 326 -6.39 -1.01 22.84
CA GLY A 326 -5.28 -0.19 23.29
C GLY A 326 -4.04 -1.05 23.55
N HIS A 327 -2.87 -0.59 23.11
CA HIS A 327 -1.61 -1.37 23.16
C HIS A 327 -1.79 -2.78 22.56
N ASP A 328 -2.44 -2.85 21.39
CA ASP A 328 -2.78 -4.13 20.76
C ASP A 328 -1.56 -4.84 20.16
N THR A 329 -1.58 -6.17 20.09
CA THR A 329 -0.53 -6.97 19.44
C THR A 329 -1.04 -7.55 18.12
N LEU A 330 -0.22 -7.43 17.07
CA LEU A 330 -0.45 -8.03 15.76
C LEU A 330 0.51 -9.19 15.53
N ALA A 331 -0.01 -10.32 15.06
CA ALA A 331 0.81 -11.44 14.59
C ALA A 331 0.21 -12.09 13.34
N PHE A 332 1.07 -12.78 12.60
CA PHE A 332 0.71 -13.61 11.47
C PHE A 332 1.24 -15.01 11.74
N ASN A 333 0.35 -16.00 11.76
CA ASN A 333 0.70 -17.39 11.96
C ASN A 333 0.31 -18.20 10.74
N GLY A 334 1.21 -19.01 10.22
CA GLY A 334 0.92 -19.77 9.03
C GLY A 334 2.15 -20.30 8.35
N GLY A 335 2.01 -20.54 7.04
CA GLY A 335 2.98 -21.29 6.25
C GLY A 335 3.15 -22.72 6.76
N ILE A 336 3.57 -23.61 5.88
CA ILE A 336 4.11 -24.93 6.24
C ILE A 336 5.08 -25.28 5.14
N ALA A 337 6.36 -25.54 5.39
CA ALA A 337 7.26 -25.86 4.29
C ALA A 337 6.85 -27.21 3.65
N PRO A 338 6.87 -27.34 2.31
CA PRO A 338 7.31 -26.38 1.30
C PRO A 338 6.24 -25.39 0.82
N ALA A 339 5.05 -25.32 1.40
CA ALA A 339 4.04 -24.28 1.14
C ALA A 339 4.33 -22.97 1.92
N TRP A 340 5.48 -22.35 1.64
CA TRP A 340 5.88 -21.10 2.29
C TRP A 340 4.92 -19.95 1.99
N SER A 341 4.75 -19.06 2.97
CA SER A 341 3.96 -17.84 2.84
C SER A 341 4.84 -16.63 3.07
N PHE A 342 4.97 -15.80 2.03
CA PHE A 342 5.69 -14.54 2.07
C PHE A 342 4.73 -13.42 2.40
N LEU A 343 5.10 -12.55 3.35
CA LEU A 343 4.34 -11.40 3.81
C LEU A 343 5.17 -10.14 3.59
N ASP A 344 4.53 -9.10 3.08
CA ASP A 344 5.17 -7.81 2.85
C ASP A 344 4.18 -6.65 2.98
N ASP A 345 4.71 -5.43 3.15
CA ASP A 345 3.97 -4.17 3.20
C ASP A 345 2.78 -4.18 4.18
N ILE A 346 3.06 -4.68 5.38
CA ILE A 346 2.09 -4.75 6.46
C ILE A 346 1.79 -3.35 6.98
N SER A 347 0.50 -3.05 7.12
CA SER A 347 0.01 -1.77 7.60
C SER A 347 -1.15 -1.94 8.55
N VAL A 348 -1.23 -1.06 9.54
CA VAL A 348 -2.39 -0.90 10.41
C VAL A 348 -2.78 0.56 10.42
N TYR A 349 -4.00 0.85 9.97
CA TYR A 349 -4.51 2.22 9.91
C TYR A 349 -5.82 2.34 10.68
N GLN A 350 -5.99 3.44 11.42
CA GLN A 350 -7.27 3.78 12.04
C GLN A 350 -8.31 4.15 10.96
N LEU A 351 -9.55 3.68 11.12
CA LEU A 351 -10.70 3.97 10.25
C LEU A 351 -11.49 5.20 10.70
#